data_AF-A0A2V2WSU0-F1
#
_entry.id   AF-A0A2V2WSU0-F1
#
_cell.length_a   1.000
_cell.length_b   1.000
_cell.length_c   1.000
_cell.angle_alpha   90.00
_cell.angle_beta   90.00
_cell.angle_gamma   90.00
#
_symmetry.space_group_name_H-M   'P 1'
#
loop_
_entity.id
_entity.type
_entity.pdbx_description
1 polymer ?
#
loop_
_entity_poly.entity_id
_entity_poly.type
_entity_poly.pdbx_seq_one_letter_code
_entity_poly.pdbx_strand_id
1 'polypeptide(L)'
;MVFGVDPTGAEYIRCVGERLLVDPTTRQLGGNNNGTDVIPLMVVPLMFDLMDFRRMMCNISVPIRLLVLVQNGREAMLSLCLQELERVYEWSGRLVVSHHPENIGHSAAVKIGLRLAISLPREEVPFVFVTNSDAEFSPDLLPNLLRDVHEMARHDAARMDELAAEVANEPSECSPVLRRGLRVLRSTVNDSRLSTSALLPDRFRYASVKEREKAFSKHYGHFCAY
;
A
#
# COMPACT_ATOMS: atom_id res chain seq x y z
N MET A 1 -20.12 5.99 21.38
CA MET A 1 -20.47 5.39 20.08
C MET A 1 -21.63 6.16 19.50
N VAL A 2 -21.36 7.06 18.56
CA VAL A 2 -22.43 7.57 17.69
C VAL A 2 -22.42 6.63 16.50
N PHE A 3 -23.40 5.74 16.42
CA PHE A 3 -23.65 4.98 15.19
C PHE A 3 -24.10 6.00 14.15
N GLY A 4 -23.15 6.47 13.33
CA GLY A 4 -23.46 7.32 12.18
C GLY A 4 -24.35 6.56 11.21
N VAL A 5 -25.26 7.26 10.54
CA VAL A 5 -26.03 6.70 9.44
C VAL A 5 -25.05 6.27 8.35
N ASP A 6 -25.28 5.07 7.79
CA ASP A 6 -24.46 4.56 6.69
C ASP A 6 -24.46 5.54 5.50
N PRO A 7 -23.28 5.92 4.98
CA PRO A 7 -23.24 6.83 3.84
C PRO A 7 -23.93 6.18 2.64
N THR A 8 -24.81 6.94 2.01
CA THR A 8 -25.43 6.59 0.74
C THR A 8 -24.37 6.41 -0.35
N GLY A 9 -24.73 5.75 -1.47
CA GLY A 9 -23.79 5.56 -2.59
C GLY A 9 -23.19 6.88 -3.10
N ALA A 10 -23.98 7.94 -3.19
CA ALA A 10 -23.53 9.25 -3.62
C ALA A 10 -22.60 9.94 -2.61
N GLU A 11 -22.92 9.84 -1.31
CA GLU A 11 -22.08 10.40 -0.24
C GLU A 11 -20.72 9.71 -0.19
N TYR A 12 -20.72 8.38 -0.29
CA TYR A 12 -19.50 7.58 -0.33
C TYR A 12 -18.59 7.97 -1.50
N ILE A 13 -19.13 8.08 -2.72
CA ILE A 13 -18.36 8.51 -3.89
C ILE A 13 -17.72 9.87 -3.63
N ARG A 14 -18.47 10.82 -3.07
CA ARG A 14 -17.92 12.14 -2.71
C ARG A 14 -16.80 12.03 -1.67
N CYS A 15 -16.97 11.25 -0.61
CA CYS A 15 -15.92 11.04 0.39
C CYS A 15 -14.62 10.54 -0.25
N VAL A 16 -14.69 9.55 -1.16
CA VAL A 16 -13.51 9.08 -1.90
C VAL A 16 -12.87 10.20 -2.71
N GLY A 17 -13.67 10.99 -3.44
CA GLY A 17 -13.16 12.14 -4.20
C GLY A 17 -12.46 13.18 -3.33
N GLU A 18 -13.00 13.49 -2.16
CA GLU A 18 -12.37 14.40 -1.21
C GLU A 18 -11.05 13.86 -0.67
N ARG A 19 -10.96 12.56 -0.36
CA ARG A 19 -9.70 11.95 0.08
C ARG A 19 -8.67 11.91 -1.04
N LEU A 20 -9.09 11.62 -2.27
CA LEU A 20 -8.21 11.66 -3.44
C LEU A 20 -7.89 13.08 -3.90
N LEU A 21 -8.54 14.11 -3.34
CA LEU A 21 -8.53 15.48 -3.85
C LEU A 21 -8.87 15.52 -5.35
N VAL A 22 -9.92 14.82 -5.77
CA VAL A 22 -10.41 14.75 -7.15
C VAL A 22 -11.87 15.17 -7.18
N ASP A 23 -12.19 16.14 -8.04
CA ASP A 23 -13.58 16.46 -8.36
C ASP A 23 -14.00 15.68 -9.62
N PRO A 24 -14.90 14.68 -9.49
CA PRO A 24 -15.32 13.87 -10.63
C PRO A 24 -16.27 14.61 -11.58
N THR A 25 -16.92 15.69 -11.10
CA THR A 25 -17.90 16.46 -11.88
C THR A 25 -17.21 17.45 -12.79
N THR A 26 -16.24 18.19 -12.25
CA THR A 26 -15.46 19.17 -13.02
C THR A 26 -14.22 18.55 -13.68
N ARG A 27 -13.90 17.29 -13.38
CA ARG A 27 -12.68 16.59 -13.79
C ARG A 27 -11.40 17.36 -13.46
N GLN A 28 -11.39 17.96 -12.27
CA GLN A 28 -10.22 18.68 -11.76
C GLN A 28 -9.50 17.86 -10.69
N LEU A 29 -8.17 17.91 -10.76
CA LEU A 29 -7.31 17.47 -9.68
C LEU A 29 -7.15 18.63 -8.70
N GLY A 30 -7.53 18.42 -7.45
CA GLY A 30 -7.28 19.34 -6.33
C GLY A 30 -5.79 19.46 -6.01
N GLY A 31 -5.49 20.32 -5.01
CA GLY A 31 -4.16 20.84 -4.69
C GLY A 31 -3.03 19.82 -4.43
N ASN A 32 -1.87 20.33 -3.99
CA ASN A 32 -0.64 19.54 -3.85
C ASN A 32 -0.87 18.27 -3.01
N ASN A 33 -0.73 17.10 -3.61
CA ASN A 33 -0.82 15.78 -2.97
C ASN A 33 0.55 15.19 -2.60
N ASN A 34 1.60 16.01 -2.60
CA ASN A 34 2.98 15.63 -2.26
C ASN A 34 3.42 16.15 -0.88
N GLY A 35 2.47 16.60 -0.06
CA GLY A 35 2.74 17.10 1.29
C GLY A 35 3.00 15.97 2.31
N THR A 36 3.54 16.33 3.47
CA THR A 36 3.76 15.39 4.59
C THR A 36 2.48 15.11 5.39
N ASP A 37 1.39 15.75 5.03
CA ASP A 37 0.03 15.61 5.58
C ASP A 37 -0.86 14.71 4.71
N VAL A 38 -0.26 14.01 3.74
CA VAL A 38 -0.95 13.14 2.78
C VAL A 38 -0.45 11.71 2.93
N ILE A 39 -1.36 10.73 2.87
CA ILE A 39 -0.99 9.31 2.74
C ILE A 39 -0.43 9.08 1.33
N PRO A 40 0.86 8.71 1.15
CA PRO A 40 1.46 8.61 -0.17
C PRO A 40 0.87 7.48 -1.02
N LEU A 41 0.66 6.32 -0.41
CA LEU A 41 -0.02 5.18 -1.02
C LEU A 41 -0.77 4.42 0.07
N MET A 42 -2.06 4.21 -0.15
CA MET A 42 -2.94 3.45 0.73
C MET A 42 -3.37 2.16 0.07
N VAL A 43 -3.21 1.02 0.75
CA VAL A 43 -3.67 -0.29 0.27
C VAL A 43 -4.81 -0.78 1.14
N VAL A 44 -5.94 -1.08 0.52
CA VAL A 44 -7.14 -1.62 1.20
C VAL A 44 -7.55 -2.92 0.52
N PRO A 45 -7.20 -4.08 1.10
CA PRO A 45 -7.80 -5.36 0.74
C PRO A 45 -9.27 -5.39 1.13
N LEU A 46 -10.17 -5.78 0.23
CA LEU A 46 -11.62 -5.77 0.42
C LEU A 46 -12.23 -7.13 0.06
N MET A 47 -13.21 -7.60 0.84
CA MET A 47 -13.94 -8.85 0.57
C MET A 47 -15.44 -8.76 0.91
N PHE A 48 -15.79 -8.67 2.20
CA PHE A 48 -17.18 -8.71 2.70
C PHE A 48 -17.58 -7.46 3.50
N ASP A 49 -16.75 -6.43 3.38
CA ASP A 49 -16.62 -5.30 4.29
C ASP A 49 -16.97 -3.99 3.57
N LEU A 50 -17.90 -4.05 2.61
CA LEU A 50 -18.30 -2.90 1.79
C LEU A 50 -18.84 -1.74 2.65
N MET A 51 -19.66 -2.02 3.67
CA MET A 51 -20.23 -0.97 4.52
C MET A 51 -19.15 -0.29 5.37
N ASP A 52 -18.27 -1.10 5.96
CA ASP A 52 -17.16 -0.60 6.77
C ASP A 52 -16.19 0.22 5.92
N PHE A 53 -15.87 -0.25 4.71
CA PHE A 53 -15.11 0.52 3.72
C PHE A 53 -15.73 1.88 3.41
N ARG A 54 -17.05 1.94 3.19
CA ARG A 54 -17.71 3.22 2.92
C ARG A 54 -17.60 4.18 4.10
N ARG A 55 -17.81 3.68 5.33
CA ARG A 55 -17.65 4.47 6.55
C ARG A 55 -16.22 4.95 6.73
N MET A 56 -15.24 4.05 6.57
CA MET A 56 -13.82 4.35 6.71
C MET A 56 -13.41 5.46 5.73
N MET A 57 -13.79 5.38 4.45
CA MET A 57 -13.46 6.42 3.48
C MET A 57 -14.02 7.79 3.82
N CYS A 58 -15.19 7.85 4.46
CA CYS A 58 -15.74 9.11 4.97
C CYS A 58 -15.11 9.58 6.29
N ASN A 59 -14.53 8.67 7.08
CA ASN A 59 -13.92 8.97 8.37
C ASN A 59 -12.43 9.35 8.30
N ILE A 60 -11.72 8.95 7.25
CA ILE A 60 -10.31 9.34 7.05
C ILE A 60 -10.22 10.88 7.01
N SER A 61 -9.38 11.46 7.87
CA SER A 61 -9.26 12.92 8.04
C SER A 61 -8.20 13.58 7.16
N VAL A 62 -7.41 12.79 6.44
CA VAL A 62 -6.25 13.24 5.65
C VAL A 62 -6.39 12.86 4.18
N PRO A 63 -5.78 13.60 3.24
CA PRO A 63 -5.76 13.20 1.84
C PRO A 63 -4.97 11.91 1.59
N ILE A 64 -5.27 11.26 0.47
CA ILE A 64 -4.59 10.08 -0.06
C ILE A 64 -4.11 10.42 -1.46
N ARG A 65 -2.81 10.30 -1.71
CA ARG A 65 -2.24 10.52 -3.03
C ARG A 65 -2.63 9.42 -4.02
N LEU A 66 -2.49 8.17 -3.60
CA LEU A 66 -2.80 6.99 -4.41
C LEU A 66 -3.52 5.93 -3.56
N LEU A 67 -4.79 5.65 -3.91
CA LEU A 67 -5.58 4.62 -3.27
C LEU A 67 -5.55 3.33 -4.12
N VAL A 68 -5.16 2.24 -3.50
CA VAL A 68 -5.11 0.90 -4.10
C VAL A 68 -6.14 0.01 -3.43
N LEU A 69 -7.21 -0.29 -4.15
CA LEU A 69 -8.27 -1.19 -3.69
C LEU A 69 -8.02 -2.57 -4.29
N VAL A 70 -8.00 -3.60 -3.45
CA VAL A 70 -7.79 -4.97 -3.92
C VAL A 70 -8.99 -5.81 -3.52
N GLN A 71 -9.86 -6.10 -4.47
CA GLN A 71 -10.93 -7.08 -4.26
C GLN A 71 -10.30 -8.44 -4.04
N ASN A 72 -10.65 -9.13 -2.96
CA ASN A 72 -10.12 -10.40 -2.52
C ASN A 72 -11.25 -11.41 -2.26
N GLY A 73 -12.02 -11.73 -3.31
CA GLY A 73 -13.15 -12.63 -3.26
C GLY A 73 -14.35 -12.15 -4.08
N ARG A 74 -15.24 -13.08 -4.40
CA ARG A 74 -16.44 -12.81 -5.20
C ARG A 74 -17.59 -12.33 -4.31
N GLU A 75 -17.80 -11.02 -4.28
CA GLU A 75 -18.97 -10.38 -3.69
C GLU A 75 -19.52 -9.37 -4.70
N ALA A 76 -20.81 -9.52 -5.05
CA ALA A 76 -21.41 -8.82 -6.19
C ALA A 76 -21.54 -7.32 -5.93
N MET A 77 -21.95 -6.93 -4.72
CA MET A 77 -22.17 -5.52 -4.38
C MET A 77 -20.85 -4.75 -4.32
N LEU A 78 -19.80 -5.35 -3.75
CA LEU A 78 -18.44 -4.84 -3.74
C LEU A 78 -17.93 -4.70 -5.16
N SER A 79 -18.13 -5.71 -6.01
CA SER A 79 -17.67 -5.67 -7.41
C SER A 79 -18.29 -4.50 -8.16
N LEU A 80 -19.61 -4.30 -8.02
CA LEU A 80 -20.32 -3.15 -8.61
C LEU A 80 -19.84 -1.82 -8.05
N CYS A 81 -19.62 -1.75 -6.73
CA CYS A 81 -19.13 -0.53 -6.09
C CYS A 81 -17.72 -0.16 -6.58
N LEU A 82 -16.84 -1.13 -6.75
CA LEU A 82 -15.47 -0.91 -7.25
C LEU A 82 -15.47 -0.47 -8.72
N GLN A 83 -16.28 -1.11 -9.56
CA GLN A 83 -16.47 -0.70 -10.96
C GLN A 83 -16.99 0.73 -11.09
N GLU A 84 -17.88 1.14 -10.18
CA GLU A 84 -18.37 2.52 -10.14
C GLU A 84 -17.25 3.51 -9.77
N LEU A 85 -16.39 3.17 -8.80
CA LEU A 85 -15.25 4.01 -8.44
C LEU A 85 -14.24 4.13 -9.57
N GLU A 86 -13.91 3.03 -10.26
CA GLU A 86 -13.04 3.06 -11.44
C GLU A 86 -13.60 4.02 -12.49
N ARG A 87 -14.88 3.86 -12.85
CA ARG A 87 -15.57 4.73 -13.81
C ARG A 87 -15.48 6.21 -13.43
N VAL A 88 -15.53 6.53 -12.14
CA VAL A 88 -15.55 7.90 -11.63
C VAL A 88 -14.16 8.50 -11.45
N TYR A 89 -13.16 7.71 -11.05
CA TYR A 89 -11.87 8.22 -10.57
C TYR A 89 -10.63 7.64 -11.26
N GLU A 90 -10.69 6.54 -12.02
CA GLU A 90 -9.51 5.92 -12.65
C GLU A 90 -8.73 6.90 -13.53
N TRP A 91 -9.43 7.74 -14.28
CA TRP A 91 -8.84 8.78 -15.15
C TRP A 91 -7.92 9.76 -14.42
N SER A 92 -8.06 9.89 -13.09
CA SER A 92 -7.25 10.81 -12.28
C SER A 92 -5.83 10.31 -12.02
N GLY A 93 -5.59 9.00 -12.20
CA GLY A 93 -4.34 8.36 -11.78
C GLY A 93 -4.17 8.23 -10.26
N ARG A 94 -5.18 8.61 -9.45
CA ARG A 94 -5.15 8.55 -7.97
C ARG A 94 -5.88 7.34 -7.38
N LEU A 95 -6.53 6.53 -8.23
CA LEU A 95 -7.19 5.28 -7.85
C LEU A 95 -6.67 4.13 -8.72
N VAL A 96 -6.33 3.02 -8.08
CA VAL A 96 -6.07 1.73 -8.73
C VAL A 96 -6.97 0.68 -8.08
N VAL A 97 -7.66 -0.10 -8.90
CA VAL A 97 -8.47 -1.23 -8.44
C VAL A 97 -7.91 -2.52 -9.04
N SER A 98 -7.74 -3.54 -8.21
CA SER A 98 -7.32 -4.88 -8.64
C SER A 98 -8.40 -5.89 -8.29
N HIS A 99 -9.01 -6.47 -9.33
CA HIS A 99 -10.09 -7.43 -9.17
C HIS A 99 -9.58 -8.86 -9.04
N HIS A 100 -9.78 -9.47 -7.87
CA HIS A 100 -9.61 -10.92 -7.67
C HIS A 100 -10.93 -11.54 -7.21
N PRO A 101 -11.71 -12.17 -8.11
CA PRO A 101 -12.91 -12.92 -7.71
C PRO A 101 -12.57 -14.17 -6.91
N GLU A 102 -11.35 -14.69 -7.05
CA GLU A 102 -10.76 -15.68 -6.15
C GLU A 102 -10.28 -15.03 -4.85
N ASN A 103 -10.40 -15.74 -3.73
CA ASN A 103 -9.77 -15.31 -2.48
C ASN A 103 -8.28 -15.70 -2.51
N ILE A 104 -7.42 -14.70 -2.71
CA ILE A 104 -5.95 -14.84 -2.74
C ILE A 104 -5.33 -14.72 -1.34
N GLY A 105 -6.13 -14.36 -0.33
CA GLY A 105 -5.70 -14.11 1.04
C GLY A 105 -5.13 -12.70 1.25
N HIS A 106 -5.23 -12.20 2.48
CA HIS A 106 -4.87 -10.83 2.84
C HIS A 106 -3.42 -10.47 2.45
N SER A 107 -2.45 -11.32 2.78
CA SER A 107 -1.04 -11.05 2.46
C SER A 107 -0.75 -10.96 0.97
N ALA A 108 -1.46 -11.73 0.14
CA ALA A 108 -1.31 -11.65 -1.31
C ALA A 108 -1.96 -10.37 -1.86
N ALA A 109 -3.11 -9.98 -1.32
CA ALA A 109 -3.76 -8.73 -1.66
C ALA A 109 -2.89 -7.51 -1.32
N VAL A 110 -2.34 -7.45 -0.10
CA VAL A 110 -1.39 -6.40 0.31
C VAL A 110 -0.15 -6.38 -0.58
N LYS A 111 0.36 -7.56 -0.98
CA LYS A 111 1.53 -7.68 -1.87
C LYS A 111 1.30 -7.00 -3.23
N ILE A 112 0.07 -6.92 -3.73
CA ILE A 112 -0.23 -6.21 -4.98
C ILE A 112 0.07 -4.71 -4.83
N GLY A 113 -0.44 -4.09 -3.77
CA GLY A 113 -0.16 -2.68 -3.47
C GLY A 113 1.32 -2.40 -3.17
N LEU A 114 1.98 -3.30 -2.43
CA LEU A 114 3.43 -3.17 -2.17
C LEU A 114 4.28 -3.27 -3.44
N ARG A 115 3.89 -4.10 -4.42
CA ARG A 115 4.57 -4.18 -5.72
C ARG A 115 4.43 -2.87 -6.49
N LEU A 116 3.24 -2.27 -6.48
CA LEU A 116 3.02 -0.97 -7.09
C LEU A 116 3.89 0.10 -6.42
N ALA A 117 3.92 0.14 -5.08
CA ALA A 117 4.75 1.08 -4.33
C ALA A 117 6.23 1.01 -4.72
N ILE A 118 6.80 -0.20 -4.83
CA ILE A 118 8.20 -0.42 -5.23
C ILE A 118 8.47 0.02 -6.69
N SER A 119 7.46 0.02 -7.54
CA SER A 119 7.59 0.45 -8.95
C SER A 119 7.53 1.97 -9.14
N LEU A 120 7.12 2.72 -8.11
CA LEU A 120 6.98 4.17 -8.14
C LEU A 120 8.23 4.85 -7.55
N PRO A 121 8.48 6.14 -7.88
CA PRO A 121 9.56 6.88 -7.24
C PRO A 121 9.34 6.97 -5.73
N ARG A 122 10.38 6.72 -4.95
CA ARG A 122 10.32 6.76 -3.47
C ARG A 122 9.99 8.15 -2.93
N GLU A 123 10.36 9.20 -3.66
CA GLU A 123 10.03 10.57 -3.31
C GLU A 123 8.51 10.79 -3.37
N GLU A 124 7.82 10.01 -4.21
CA GLU A 124 6.36 10.00 -4.32
C GLU A 124 5.71 9.05 -3.32
N VAL A 125 6.35 7.93 -2.99
CA VAL A 125 5.86 6.89 -2.07
C VAL A 125 6.92 6.52 -1.02
N PRO A 126 7.18 7.39 -0.02
CA PRO A 126 8.19 7.13 1.01
C PRO A 126 7.78 6.03 1.98
N PHE A 127 6.47 5.75 2.11
CA PHE A 127 5.94 4.63 2.87
C PHE A 127 4.57 4.21 2.31
N VAL A 128 4.11 3.02 2.74
CA VAL A 128 2.82 2.46 2.35
C VAL A 128 1.95 2.32 3.61
N PHE A 129 0.73 2.85 3.54
CA PHE A 129 -0.28 2.66 4.59
C PHE A 129 -1.18 1.49 4.21
N VAL A 130 -1.19 0.43 5.02
CA VAL A 130 -2.04 -0.74 4.81
C VAL A 130 -3.11 -0.74 5.90
N THR A 131 -4.37 -0.83 5.52
CA THR A 131 -5.46 -0.92 6.49
C THR A 131 -6.53 -1.91 6.05
N ASN A 132 -7.18 -2.51 7.04
CA ASN A 132 -8.47 -3.14 6.84
C ASN A 132 -9.55 -2.06 6.80
N SER A 133 -10.70 -2.39 6.23
CA SER A 133 -11.78 -1.42 6.07
C SER A 133 -12.66 -1.23 7.31
N ASP A 134 -12.55 -2.13 8.29
CA ASP A 134 -13.18 -2.05 9.61
C ASP A 134 -12.39 -1.20 10.62
N ALA A 135 -11.30 -0.56 10.18
CA ALA A 135 -10.52 0.35 11.00
C ALA A 135 -11.24 1.70 11.17
N GLU A 136 -11.30 2.17 12.41
CA GLU A 136 -11.74 3.52 12.76
C GLU A 136 -10.56 4.37 13.20
N PHE A 137 -10.45 5.58 12.64
CA PHE A 137 -9.42 6.54 12.99
C PHE A 137 -10.05 7.70 13.75
N SER A 138 -9.46 8.10 14.88
CA SER A 138 -9.81 9.38 15.48
C SER A 138 -9.30 10.52 14.59
N PRO A 139 -9.96 11.70 14.60
CA PRO A 139 -9.61 12.80 13.68
C PRO A 139 -8.13 13.20 13.73
N ASP A 140 -7.54 13.15 14.93
CA ASP A 140 -6.16 13.55 15.21
C ASP A 140 -5.14 12.41 14.99
N LEU A 141 -5.57 11.15 14.87
CA LEU A 141 -4.67 10.01 14.77
C LEU A 141 -3.85 10.04 13.47
N LEU A 142 -4.51 10.14 12.31
CA LEU A 142 -3.82 10.13 11.02
C LEU A 142 -2.89 11.34 10.83
N PRO A 143 -3.28 12.58 11.15
CA PRO A 143 -2.36 13.72 11.07
C PRO A 143 -1.10 13.55 11.93
N ASN A 144 -1.25 13.08 13.18
CA ASN A 144 -0.10 12.85 14.05
C ASN A 144 0.78 11.70 13.56
N LEU A 145 0.16 10.61 13.11
CA LEU A 145 0.84 9.46 12.55
C LEU A 145 1.65 9.84 11.32
N LEU A 146 1.08 10.59 10.38
CA LEU A 146 1.78 11.00 9.17
C LEU A 146 3.02 11.83 9.49
N ARG A 147 2.93 12.78 10.42
CA ARG A 147 4.09 13.55 10.89
C ARG A 147 5.20 12.63 11.41
N ASP A 148 4.85 11.67 12.26
CA ASP A 148 5.82 10.80 12.92
C ASP A 148 6.43 9.80 11.92
N VAL A 149 5.63 9.21 11.03
CA VAL A 149 6.08 8.27 9.99
C VAL A 149 6.96 8.96 8.95
N HIS A 150 6.65 10.20 8.55
CA HIS A 150 7.52 10.96 7.66
C HIS A 150 8.91 11.23 8.28
N GLU A 151 8.98 11.48 9.60
CA GLU A 151 10.26 11.61 10.30
C GLU A 151 11.01 10.28 10.33
N MET A 152 10.32 9.19 10.67
CA MET A 152 10.91 7.85 10.76
C MET A 152 11.44 7.36 9.40
N ALA A 153 10.67 7.53 8.33
CA ALA A 153 11.00 7.05 6.99
C ALA A 153 12.04 7.91 6.25
N ARG A 154 12.41 9.08 6.79
CA ARG A 154 13.33 10.03 6.12
C ARG A 154 14.68 9.40 5.73
N HIS A 155 15.15 8.43 6.51
CA HIS A 155 16.44 7.76 6.27
C HIS A 155 16.33 6.47 5.44
N ASP A 156 15.11 6.01 5.13
CA ASP A 156 14.90 4.74 4.44
C ASP A 156 15.29 4.81 2.97
N ALA A 157 15.23 6.00 2.35
CA ALA A 157 15.62 6.21 0.96
C ALA A 157 17.06 5.76 0.67
N ALA A 158 18.01 6.20 1.51
CA ALA A 158 19.42 5.83 1.38
C ALA A 158 19.62 4.32 1.60
N ARG A 159 18.89 3.74 2.56
CA ARG A 159 18.96 2.30 2.81
C ARG A 159 18.45 1.50 1.61
N MET A 160 17.37 1.95 0.98
CA MET A 160 16.83 1.32 -0.22
C MET A 160 17.81 1.41 -1.40
N ASP A 161 18.52 2.53 -1.57
CA ASP A 161 19.60 2.66 -2.57
C ASP A 161 20.73 1.67 -2.34
N GLU A 162 21.20 1.54 -1.09
CA GLU A 162 22.24 0.58 -0.74
C GLU A 162 21.82 -0.85 -1.09
N LEU A 163 20.58 -1.22 -0.75
CA LEU A 163 20.04 -2.54 -1.02
C LEU A 163 19.88 -2.79 -2.53
N ALA A 164 19.42 -1.79 -3.29
CA ALA A 164 19.30 -1.86 -4.74
C ALA A 164 20.67 -2.03 -5.42
N ALA A 165 21.67 -1.26 -4.99
CA ALA A 165 23.04 -1.36 -5.47
C ALA A 165 23.67 -2.71 -5.12
N GLU A 166 23.43 -3.23 -3.91
CA GLU A 166 23.89 -4.56 -3.52
C GLU A 166 23.25 -5.63 -4.41
N VAL A 167 21.93 -5.58 -4.61
CA VAL A 167 21.20 -6.54 -5.46
C VAL A 167 21.66 -6.50 -6.92
N ALA A 168 21.98 -5.31 -7.45
CA ALA A 168 22.47 -5.15 -8.82
C ALA A 168 23.83 -5.84 -9.07
N ASN A 169 24.62 -6.06 -8.02
CA ASN A 169 25.93 -6.72 -8.09
C ASN A 169 25.87 -8.22 -7.78
N GLU A 170 24.68 -8.82 -7.68
CA GLU A 170 24.51 -10.24 -7.40
C GLU A 170 24.59 -11.12 -8.66
N PRO A 171 25.00 -12.41 -8.55
CA PRO A 171 25.19 -13.20 -7.33
C PRO A 171 26.41 -12.81 -6.50
N SER A 172 26.28 -12.83 -5.17
CA SER A 172 27.36 -12.57 -4.19
C SER A 172 27.86 -13.88 -3.56
N GLU A 173 28.92 -13.83 -2.74
CA GLU A 173 29.44 -15.02 -2.03
C GLU A 173 28.42 -15.72 -1.10
N CYS A 174 27.33 -15.02 -0.77
CA CYS A 174 26.20 -15.54 -0.01
C CYS A 174 25.18 -16.29 -0.89
N SER A 175 25.27 -16.20 -2.22
CA SER A 175 24.38 -16.87 -3.16
C SER A 175 24.61 -18.40 -3.16
N PRO A 176 23.55 -19.22 -2.95
CA PRO A 176 23.64 -20.67 -3.05
C PRO A 176 24.05 -21.17 -4.43
N VAL A 177 23.90 -20.34 -5.48
CA VAL A 177 24.36 -20.61 -6.85
C VAL A 177 25.86 -20.84 -6.86
N LEU A 178 26.63 -19.96 -6.19
CA LEU A 178 28.08 -20.03 -6.17
C LEU A 178 28.61 -21.12 -5.22
N ARG A 179 27.81 -21.52 -4.21
CA ARG A 179 28.19 -22.57 -3.24
C ARG A 179 27.74 -23.98 -3.61
N ARG A 180 26.65 -24.15 -4.37
CA ARG A 180 26.00 -25.45 -4.64
C ARG A 180 25.41 -25.60 -6.04
N GLY A 181 25.59 -24.63 -6.95
CA GLY A 181 25.02 -24.70 -8.31
C GLY A 181 23.49 -24.56 -8.38
N LEU A 182 22.84 -24.13 -7.30
CA LEU A 182 21.38 -23.97 -7.22
C LEU A 182 20.94 -22.64 -7.83
N ARG A 183 19.85 -22.58 -8.61
CA ARG A 183 19.31 -21.32 -9.14
C ARG A 183 18.87 -20.38 -8.00
N VAL A 184 19.16 -19.09 -8.12
CA VAL A 184 18.60 -18.08 -7.20
C VAL A 184 17.08 -18.10 -7.33
N LEU A 185 16.38 -18.26 -6.22
CA LEU A 185 14.93 -18.13 -6.17
C LEU A 185 14.56 -16.64 -6.17
N ARG A 186 14.73 -15.99 -7.33
CA ARG A 186 14.24 -14.64 -7.61
C ARG A 186 13.15 -14.73 -8.66
N SER A 187 12.10 -13.96 -8.46
CA SER A 187 11.18 -13.63 -9.52
C SER A 187 11.49 -12.20 -10.00
N THR A 188 11.45 -11.98 -11.31
CA THR A 188 11.47 -10.64 -11.90
C THR A 188 10.11 -9.98 -11.71
N VAL A 189 9.99 -8.68 -11.97
CA VAL A 189 8.69 -7.96 -11.99
C VAL A 189 7.64 -8.70 -12.86
N ASN A 190 8.10 -9.42 -13.89
CA ASN A 190 7.26 -10.17 -14.82
C ASN A 190 6.96 -11.63 -14.42
N ASP A 191 7.51 -12.14 -13.31
CA ASP A 191 7.22 -13.50 -12.81
C ASP A 191 6.58 -13.39 -11.43
N SER A 192 5.33 -13.83 -11.28
CA SER A 192 4.57 -13.67 -10.03
C SER A 192 4.70 -14.86 -9.06
N ARG A 193 5.41 -15.94 -9.46
CA ARG A 193 5.32 -17.27 -8.82
C ARG A 193 6.20 -17.47 -7.58
N LEU A 194 7.20 -16.62 -7.33
CA LEU A 194 8.09 -16.71 -6.16
C LEU A 194 8.01 -15.45 -5.29
N SER A 195 8.43 -15.56 -4.02
CA SER A 195 8.49 -14.41 -3.10
C SER A 195 9.45 -13.33 -3.63
N THR A 196 8.98 -12.09 -3.66
CA THR A 196 9.50 -10.99 -4.47
C THR A 196 10.19 -9.93 -3.65
N SER A 197 10.99 -10.31 -2.65
CA SER A 197 11.85 -9.35 -1.96
C SER A 197 12.96 -8.91 -2.93
N ALA A 198 12.58 -8.10 -3.93
CA ALA A 198 13.37 -7.74 -5.09
C ALA A 198 14.62 -7.00 -4.65
N LEU A 199 14.46 -6.12 -3.67
CA LEU A 199 15.53 -5.36 -3.03
C LEU A 199 16.07 -6.03 -1.76
N LEU A 200 15.87 -7.35 -1.57
CA LEU A 200 16.48 -8.05 -0.43
C LEU A 200 17.69 -8.83 -0.92
N PRO A 201 18.92 -8.37 -0.66
CA PRO A 201 20.13 -9.10 -1.01
C PRO A 201 20.15 -10.54 -0.50
N ASP A 202 20.88 -11.41 -1.19
CA ASP A 202 21.09 -12.82 -0.91
C ASP A 202 21.62 -13.05 0.50
N ARG A 203 22.52 -12.19 0.99
CA ARG A 203 22.99 -12.29 2.38
C ARG A 203 21.85 -12.22 3.38
N PHE A 204 20.79 -11.45 3.09
CA PHE A 204 19.62 -11.38 3.95
C PHE A 204 18.58 -12.45 3.62
N ARG A 205 18.41 -12.83 2.34
CA ARG A 205 17.51 -13.93 1.95
C ARG A 205 17.87 -15.24 2.65
N TYR A 206 19.17 -15.49 2.84
CA TYR A 206 19.70 -16.70 3.46
C TYR A 206 20.21 -16.51 4.89
N ALA A 207 20.09 -15.30 5.45
CA ALA A 207 20.43 -15.01 6.84
C ALA A 207 19.44 -15.65 7.83
N SER A 208 19.93 -15.87 9.04
CA SER A 208 19.08 -16.23 10.18
C SER A 208 18.06 -15.13 10.50
N VAL A 209 16.99 -15.47 11.21
CA VAL A 209 15.99 -14.48 11.68
C VAL A 209 16.65 -13.37 12.48
N LYS A 210 17.55 -13.72 13.41
CA LYS A 210 18.26 -12.78 14.29
C LYS A 210 19.11 -11.77 13.52
N GLU A 211 19.79 -12.21 12.45
CA GLU A 211 20.59 -11.32 11.62
C GLU A 211 19.72 -10.36 10.81
N ARG A 212 18.58 -10.83 10.29
CA ARG A 212 17.60 -9.98 9.61
C ARG A 212 17.00 -8.94 10.56
N GLU A 213 16.57 -9.36 11.76
CA GLU A 213 16.07 -8.46 12.78
C GLU A 213 17.08 -7.37 13.14
N LYS A 214 18.34 -7.75 13.37
CA LYS A 214 19.41 -6.78 13.65
C LYS A 214 19.58 -5.80 12.49
N ALA A 215 19.60 -6.29 11.24
CA ALA A 215 19.84 -5.48 10.06
C ALA A 215 18.71 -4.50 9.72
N PHE A 216 17.47 -4.83 10.08
CA PHE A 216 16.29 -4.00 9.86
C PHE A 216 15.74 -3.40 11.17
N SER A 217 16.54 -3.41 12.23
CA SER A 217 16.12 -2.99 13.58
C SER A 217 15.64 -1.53 13.70
N LYS A 218 15.93 -0.70 12.69
CA LYS A 218 15.51 0.70 12.60
C LYS A 218 14.50 0.96 11.49
N HIS A 219 14.07 -0.08 10.78
CA HIS A 219 13.26 -0.03 9.56
C HIS A 219 12.06 -0.98 9.69
N TYR A 220 11.24 -0.75 10.71
CA TYR A 220 10.01 -1.52 10.96
C TYR A 220 8.77 -0.74 10.54
N GLY A 221 7.72 -1.47 10.15
CA GLY A 221 6.39 -0.89 9.98
C GLY A 221 5.91 -0.30 11.31
N HIS A 222 5.36 0.91 11.26
CA HIS A 222 4.68 1.52 12.39
C HIS A 222 3.27 0.94 12.48
N PHE A 223 2.97 0.25 13.58
CA PHE A 223 1.60 -0.20 13.87
C PHE A 223 0.92 0.89 14.70
N CYS A 224 -0.27 1.33 14.27
CA CYS A 224 -1.10 2.21 15.09
C CYS A 224 -1.43 1.49 16.40
N ALA A 225 -0.84 1.94 17.51
CA ALA A 225 -1.23 1.53 18.85
C ALA A 225 -2.19 2.59 19.41
N TYR A 226 -3.36 2.14 19.88
CA TYR A 226 -4.38 2.97 20.54
C TYR A 226 -3.91 3.47 21.90
#